data_AF-R7GLR7-F1
#
_entry.id   AF-R7GLR7-F1
#
_cell.length_a   1.000
_cell.length_b   1.000
_cell.length_c   1.000
_cell.angle_alpha   90.00
_cell.angle_beta   90.00
_cell.angle_gamma   90.00
#
_symmetry.space_group_name_H-M   'P 1'
#
loop_
_entity.id
_entity.type
_entity.pdbx_description
1 polymer ?
#
loop_
_entity_poly.entity_id
_entity_poly.type
_entity_poly.pdbx_seq_one_letter_code
_entity_poly.pdbx_strand_id
1 'polypeptide(L)' 'MEKIDNVDFEEDRYCPVFNRIIDCEWCYESLMGISKLAKKSAIKELDEIAEDKMEDAFQKCKKCKYSELTD' A
#
# COMPACT_ATOMS: atom_id res chain seq x y z
N MET A 1 -15.47 -7.02 14.60
CA MET A 1 -14.68 -6.77 13.38
C MET A 1 -15.68 -6.69 12.25
N GLU A 2 -15.99 -5.49 11.76
CA GLU A 2 -16.84 -5.36 10.58
C GLU A 2 -16.10 -6.03 9.42
N LYS A 3 -16.66 -7.12 8.90
CA LYS A 3 -16.17 -7.69 7.65
C LYS A 3 -16.52 -6.68 6.56
N ILE A 4 -15.50 -6.13 5.92
CA ILE A 4 -15.67 -5.25 4.78
C ILE A 4 -16.06 -6.16 3.61
N ASP A 5 -17.34 -6.52 3.53
CA ASP A 5 -17.83 -7.61 2.68
C ASP A 5 -17.88 -7.29 1.17
N ASN A 6 -17.21 -6.22 0.68
CA ASN A 6 -17.10 -5.92 -0.75
C ASN A 6 -15.91 -4.97 -1.03
N VAL A 7 -14.67 -5.43 -0.82
CA VAL A 7 -13.49 -4.72 -1.34
C VAL A 7 -13.22 -5.23 -2.76
N ASP A 8 -13.31 -4.35 -3.74
CA ASP A 8 -12.86 -4.65 -5.10
C ASP A 8 -11.33 -4.46 -5.16
N PHE A 9 -10.60 -5.56 -5.24
CA PHE A 9 -9.13 -5.52 -5.32
C PHE A 9 -8.62 -5.18 -6.72
N GLU A 10 -9.49 -5.09 -7.72
CA GLU A 10 -9.11 -4.73 -9.10
C GLU A 10 -9.36 -3.24 -9.41
N GLU A 11 -10.20 -2.54 -8.64
CA GLU A 11 -10.54 -1.13 -8.91
C GLU A 11 -9.36 -0.13 -8.73
N ASP A 12 -9.32 0.95 -9.50
CA ASP A 12 -8.41 2.06 -9.19
C ASP A 12 -8.79 2.68 -7.84
N ARG A 13 -7.79 3.03 -7.02
CA ARG A 13 -8.02 3.49 -5.65
C ARG A 13 -7.16 4.67 -5.26
N TYR A 14 -7.71 5.55 -4.44
CA TYR A 14 -6.92 6.61 -3.83
C TYR A 14 -5.97 6.01 -2.78
N CYS A 15 -4.67 6.24 -2.95
CA CYS A 15 -3.66 5.81 -2.00
C CYS A 15 -3.18 7.00 -1.12
N PRO A 16 -3.33 6.92 0.21
CA PRO A 16 -2.90 7.99 1.13
C PRO A 16 -1.38 8.08 1.29
N VAL A 17 -0.62 7.11 0.77
CA VAL A 17 0.85 7.13 0.74
C VAL A 17 1.34 8.01 -0.42
N PHE A 18 0.84 7.75 -1.64
CA PHE A 18 1.23 8.48 -2.86
C PHE A 18 0.39 9.75 -3.12
N ASN A 19 -0.66 9.95 -2.31
CA ASN A 19 -1.57 11.09 -2.40
C ASN A 19 -2.18 11.27 -3.81
N ARG A 20 -2.52 10.15 -4.46
CA ARG A 20 -3.09 10.09 -5.82
C ARG A 20 -3.91 8.80 -6.00
N ILE A 21 -4.66 8.74 -7.09
CA ILE A 21 -5.28 7.49 -7.54
C ILE A 21 -4.18 6.62 -8.18
N ILE A 22 -4.11 5.35 -7.76
CA ILE A 22 -3.22 4.33 -8.31
C ILE A 22 -4.03 3.08 -8.66
N ASP A 23 -3.53 2.28 -9.58
CA ASP A 23 -4.13 1.00 -9.93
C ASP A 23 -3.88 -0.09 -8.85
N CYS A 24 -4.48 -1.26 -9.06
CA CYS A 24 -4.37 -2.41 -8.18
C CYS A 24 -2.94 -2.96 -8.05
N GLU A 25 -2.20 -2.97 -9.16
CA GLU A 25 -0.87 -3.54 -9.27
C GLU A 25 0.13 -2.70 -8.48
N TRP A 26 0.14 -1.38 -8.71
CA TRP A 26 0.92 -0.42 -7.94
C TRP A 26 0.62 -0.57 -6.45
N CYS A 27 -0.66 -0.60 -6.06
CA CYS A 27 -1.05 -0.70 -4.66
C CYS A 27 -0.48 -1.96 -4.01
N TYR A 28 -0.62 -3.11 -4.66
CA TYR A 28 -0.14 -4.40 -4.15
C TYR A 28 1.39 -4.45 -4.07
N GLU A 29 2.09 -4.08 -5.14
CA GLU A 29 3.55 -4.08 -5.16
C GLU A 29 4.13 -3.13 -4.10
N SER A 30 3.59 -1.92 -4.00
CA SER A 30 3.99 -0.95 -2.99
C SER A 30 3.74 -1.47 -1.57
N LEU A 31 2.60 -2.13 -1.33
CA LEU A 31 2.30 -2.76 -0.04
C LEU A 31 3.34 -3.83 0.31
N MET A 32 3.72 -4.68 -0.65
CA MET A 32 4.73 -5.71 -0.45
C MET A 32 6.10 -5.13 -0.12
N GLY A 33 6.52 -4.06 -0.79
CA GLY A 33 7.79 -3.39 -0.51
C GLY A 33 7.80 -2.61 0.81
N ILE A 34 6.73 -1.87 1.11
CA ILE A 34 6.56 -1.14 2.37
C ILE A 34 6.57 -2.11 3.57
N SER A 35 5.98 -3.29 3.39
CA SER A 35 5.92 -4.34 4.42
C SER A 35 7.19 -5.19 4.50
N LYS A 36 8.22 -4.87 3.71
CA LYS A 36 9.49 -5.62 3.63
C LYS A 36 9.33 -7.09 3.21
N LEU A 37 8.21 -7.42 2.56
CA LEU A 37 7.94 -8.74 1.96
C LEU A 37 8.57 -8.86 0.57
N ALA A 38 8.80 -7.74 -0.10
CA ALA A 38 9.57 -7.61 -1.33
C ALA A 38 10.72 -6.63 -1.16
N LYS A 39 11.76 -6.74 -1.99
CA LYS A 39 12.86 -5.77 -2.01
C LYS A 39 12.34 -4.43 -2.52
N LYS A 40 12.49 -3.36 -1.73
CA LYS A 40 12.14 -1.99 -2.13
C LYS A 40 12.70 -1.61 -3.51
N SER A 41 13.95 -2.00 -3.80
CA SER A 41 14.61 -1.73 -5.08
C SER A 41 13.96 -2.42 -6.30
N ALA A 42 13.01 -3.33 -6.10
CA ALA A 42 12.27 -3.97 -7.18
C ALA A 42 10.99 -3.18 -7.55
N ILE A 43 10.59 -2.20 -6.74
CA ILE A 43 9.33 -1.46 -6.88
C ILE A 43 9.70 0.02 -7.03
N LYS A 44 9.71 0.52 -8.27
CA LYS A 44 10.24 1.85 -8.62
C LYS A 44 9.42 2.97 -8.01
N GLU A 45 8.14 2.72 -7.81
CA GLU A 45 7.16 3.61 -7.23
C GLU A 45 7.56 4.00 -5.80
N LEU A 46 8.24 3.12 -5.08
CA LEU A 46 8.74 3.40 -3.72
C LEU A 46 9.92 4.37 -3.69
N ASP A 47 10.54 4.70 -4.83
CA ASP A 47 11.55 5.75 -4.91
C ASP A 47 10.94 7.15 -4.66
N GLU A 48 9.62 7.30 -4.82
CA GLU A 48 8.90 8.52 -4.46
C GLU A 48 8.77 8.71 -2.93
N ILE A 49 9.02 7.65 -2.15
CA ILE A 49 8.92 7.66 -0.69
C ILE A 49 10.33 7.73 -0.08
N ALA A 50 10.60 8.86 0.60
CA ALA A 50 11.82 9.03 1.37
C ALA A 50 11.98 7.92 2.42
N GLU A 51 13.21 7.48 2.66
CA GLU A 51 13.49 6.32 3.53
C GLU A 51 13.00 6.54 4.97
N ASP A 52 13.07 7.77 5.49
CA ASP A 52 12.57 8.17 6.80
C ASP A 52 11.03 8.20 6.90
N LYS A 53 10.33 8.06 5.77
CA LYS A 53 8.86 8.03 5.67
C LYS A 53 8.29 6.64 5.44
N MET A 54 9.13 5.61 5.33
CA MET A 54 8.68 4.23 5.10
C MET A 54 7.81 3.69 6.24
N GLU A 55 8.15 4.03 7.50
CA GLU A 55 7.33 3.64 8.65
C GLU A 55 5.95 4.33 8.63
N ASP A 56 5.91 5.63 8.33
CA ASP A 56 4.66 6.37 8.18
C ASP A 56 3.79 5.76 7.05
N ALA A 57 4.42 5.37 5.93
CA ALA A 57 3.76 4.70 4.82
C ALA A 57 3.17 3.34 5.26
N PHE A 58 3.92 2.55 6.03
CA PHE A 58 3.45 1.28 6.58
C PHE A 58 2.23 1.46 7.49
N GLN A 59 2.27 2.43 8.42
CA GLN A 59 1.15 2.70 9.32
C GLN A 59 -0.11 3.18 8.57
N LYS A 60 0.06 3.90 7.46
CA LYS A 60 -1.05 4.28 6.57
C LYS A 60 -1.62 3.08 5.84
N CYS A 61 -0.76 2.26 5.22
CA CYS A 61 -1.16 1.05 4.51
C CYS A 61 -1.89 0.07 5.44
N LYS A 62 -1.39 -0.17 6.66
CA LYS A 62 -2.01 -1.07 7.64
C LYS A 62 -3.47 -0.71 7.98
N LYS A 63 -3.83 0.57 7.91
CA LYS A 63 -5.19 1.08 8.16
C LYS A 63 -6.06 1.13 6.90
N CYS A 64 -5.50 0.81 5.75
CA CYS A 64 -6.20 0.86 4.47
C CYS A 64 -7.14 -0.33 4.32
N LYS A 65 -8.34 -0.11 3.78
CA LYS A 65 -9.31 -1.19 3.50
C LYS A 65 -8.81 -2.22 2.48
N TYR A 66 -7.82 -1.85 1.66
CA TYR A 66 -7.18 -2.73 0.67
C TYR A 66 -5.93 -3.44 1.22
N SER A 67 -5.59 -3.23 2.49
CA SER A 67 -4.46 -3.91 3.12
C SER A 67 -4.93 -5.17 3.82
N GLU A 68 -4.39 -6.31 3.39
CA GLU A 68 -4.56 -7.60 4.08
C GLU A 68 -3.60 -7.77 5.28
N LEU A 69 -2.78 -6.76 5.58
CA LEU A 69 -1.91 -6.72 6.76
C LEU A 69 -2.73 -6.43 8.02
N THR A 70 -3.67 -7.30 8.35
CA THR A 70 -4.37 -7.24 9.64
C THR A 70 -3.47 -7.77 10.75
N ASP A 71 -3.60 -7.20 11.95
CA ASP A 71 -2.82 -7.54 13.16
C ASP A 71 -2.58 -9.04 13.40
#